data_AF-A0A7C6WQ42-F1
#
_entry.id   AF-A0A7C6WQ42-F1
#
_cell.length_a   1.000
_cell.length_b   1.000
_cell.length_c   1.000
_cell.angle_alpha   90.00
_cell.angle_beta   90.00
_cell.angle_gamma   90.00
#
_symmetry.space_group_name_H-M   'P 1'
#
loop_
_entity.id
_entity.type
_entity.pdbx_description
1 polymer ?
#
loop_
_entity_poly.entity_id
_entity_poly.type
_entity_poly.pdbx_seq_one_letter_code
_entity_poly.pdbx_strand_id
1 'polypeptide(L)'
;NQGMLFENPLFWEVKSLYRKEYLIGEYSLALINKELKIMLPTDEAASIALHIVNAEYDSSMGDTMSITKHMPEVFQLVKEDFHVEFEEESLEYERFVTHLKLLMQRIMKREQFDVLDLNFSQVIENMYPEEYSCSRKIGSYLSKLYEQEVKGEEISMLTIHVRRLILGKKE
;
A
#
# COMPACT_ATOMS: atom_id res chain seq x y z
N ASN A 1 -34.77 13.98 -6.57
CA ASN A 1 -33.38 13.51 -6.41
C ASN A 1 -33.42 12.00 -6.21
N GLN A 2 -33.26 11.24 -7.29
CA GLN A 2 -33.19 9.78 -7.22
C GLN A 2 -31.91 9.40 -6.47
N GLY A 3 -32.03 8.50 -5.49
CA GLY A 3 -30.89 8.03 -4.69
C GLY A 3 -29.83 7.42 -5.58
N MET A 4 -28.77 8.18 -5.84
CA MET A 4 -27.59 7.69 -6.54
C MET A 4 -26.83 6.80 -5.57
N LEU A 5 -26.75 5.51 -5.89
CA LEU A 5 -25.85 4.58 -5.21
C LEU A 5 -24.45 4.84 -5.76
N PHE A 6 -23.55 5.29 -4.90
CA PHE A 6 -22.14 5.45 -5.24
C PHE A 6 -21.39 4.22 -4.73
N GLU A 7 -21.03 3.34 -5.64
CA GLU A 7 -20.14 2.22 -5.32
C GLU A 7 -18.71 2.73 -5.22
N ASN A 8 -17.98 2.29 -4.19
CA ASN A 8 -16.56 2.62 -4.08
C ASN A 8 -15.78 1.63 -4.96
N PRO A 9 -15.12 2.07 -6.05
CA PRO A 9 -14.41 1.17 -6.96
C PRO A 9 -13.20 0.49 -6.33
N LEU A 10 -12.78 0.94 -5.14
CA LEU A 10 -11.66 0.40 -4.36
C LEU A 10 -12.14 -0.29 -3.07
N PHE A 11 -13.41 -0.68 -2.98
CA PHE A 11 -13.99 -1.24 -1.75
C PHE A 11 -13.17 -2.42 -1.20
N TRP A 12 -12.80 -3.36 -2.06
CA TRP A 12 -12.06 -4.56 -1.65
C TRP A 12 -10.63 -4.24 -1.24
N GLU A 13 -9.97 -3.36 -2.01
CA GLU A 13 -8.62 -2.89 -1.74
C GLU A 13 -8.57 -2.15 -0.41
N VAL A 14 -9.51 -1.25 -0.14
CA VAL A 14 -9.57 -0.52 1.13
C VAL A 14 -9.81 -1.45 2.30
N LYS A 15 -10.73 -2.41 2.17
CA LYS A 15 -11.04 -3.37 3.22
C LYS A 15 -9.84 -4.28 3.56
N SER A 16 -9.06 -4.65 2.55
CA SER A 16 -7.87 -5.50 2.69
C SER A 16 -6.67 -4.71 3.22
N LEU A 17 -6.33 -3.58 2.59
CA LEU A 17 -5.11 -2.81 2.84
C LEU A 17 -5.20 -1.95 4.09
N TYR A 18 -6.39 -1.43 4.41
CA TYR A 18 -6.63 -0.46 5.48
C TYR A 18 -7.71 -0.97 6.43
N ARG A 19 -7.53 -2.20 6.93
CA ARG A 19 -8.53 -2.88 7.75
C ARG A 19 -8.94 -2.04 8.98
N LYS A 20 -7.99 -1.38 9.64
CA LYS A 20 -8.27 -0.57 10.84
C LYS A 20 -9.12 0.64 10.49
N GLU A 21 -8.77 1.33 9.42
CA GLU A 21 -9.46 2.52 8.92
C GLU A 21 -10.84 2.14 8.36
N TYR A 22 -10.96 0.98 7.72
CA TYR A 22 -12.24 0.41 7.28
C TYR A 22 -13.17 0.11 8.46
N LEU A 23 -12.67 -0.51 9.54
CA LEU A 23 -13.47 -0.74 10.76
C LEU A 23 -13.91 0.58 11.42
N ILE A 24 -13.05 1.60 11.41
CA ILE A 24 -13.44 2.95 11.84
C ILE A 24 -14.53 3.52 10.91
N GLY A 25 -14.43 3.29 9.61
CA GLY A 25 -15.43 3.64 8.61
C GLY A 25 -16.79 2.98 8.88
N GLU A 26 -16.81 1.67 9.14
CA GLU A 26 -18.04 0.93 9.49
C GLU A 26 -18.68 1.45 10.77
N TYR A 27 -17.87 1.69 11.80
CA TYR A 27 -18.36 2.27 13.05
C TYR A 27 -18.94 3.67 12.83
N SER A 28 -18.25 4.52 12.06
CA SER A 28 -18.70 5.88 11.73
C SER A 28 -20.00 5.86 10.93
N LEU A 29 -20.12 4.95 9.96
CA LEU A 29 -21.34 4.75 9.17
C LEU A 29 -22.52 4.33 10.04
N ALA A 30 -22.30 3.42 10.99
CA ALA A 30 -23.32 3.00 11.94
C ALA A 30 -23.80 4.16 12.83
N LEU A 31 -22.89 5.03 13.28
CA LEU A 31 -23.24 6.23 14.04
C LEU A 31 -24.07 7.21 13.20
N ILE A 32 -23.66 7.49 11.95
CA ILE A 32 -24.38 8.38 11.04
C ILE A 32 -25.81 7.87 10.79
N ASN A 33 -25.95 6.58 10.47
CA ASN A 33 -27.25 5.95 10.24
C ASN A 33 -28.16 6.04 11.47
N LYS A 34 -27.60 5.85 12.67
CA LYS A 34 -28.33 5.97 13.94
C LYS A 34 -28.81 7.39 14.22
N GLU A 35 -27.94 8.38 14.08
CA GLU A 35 -28.23 9.78 14.42
C GLU A 35 -29.19 10.43 13.40
N LEU A 36 -28.95 10.20 12.10
CA LEU A 36 -29.73 10.80 11.03
C LEU A 36 -30.96 9.98 10.63
N LYS A 37 -31.11 8.77 11.16
CA LYS A 37 -32.19 7.81 10.82
C LYS A 37 -32.27 7.53 9.32
N ILE A 38 -31.11 7.38 8.68
CA ILE A 38 -30.95 7.00 7.28
C ILE A 38 -30.23 5.65 7.18
N MET A 39 -30.21 5.07 5.98
CA MET A 39 -29.44 3.87 5.68
C MET A 39 -28.53 4.16 4.48
N LEU A 40 -27.30 4.56 4.78
CA LEU A 40 -26.26 4.71 3.77
C LEU A 40 -25.74 3.33 3.32
N PRO A 41 -25.29 3.20 2.06
CA PRO A 41 -24.64 1.98 1.57
C PRO A 41 -23.40 1.62 2.39
N THR A 42 -23.11 0.33 2.53
CA THR A 42 -21.91 -0.17 3.22
C THR A 42 -20.62 0.32 2.59
N ASP A 43 -20.64 0.58 1.28
CA ASP A 43 -19.51 1.09 0.50
C ASP A 43 -19.00 2.45 1.00
N GLU A 44 -19.85 3.23 1.66
CA GLU A 44 -19.46 4.50 2.26
C GLU A 44 -18.45 4.31 3.40
N ALA A 45 -18.40 3.13 4.03
CA ALA A 45 -17.35 2.81 5.00
C ALA A 45 -15.96 2.85 4.36
N ALA A 46 -15.81 2.38 3.11
CA ALA A 46 -14.55 2.45 2.37
C ALA A 46 -14.21 3.90 1.99
N SER A 47 -15.20 4.72 1.67
CA SER A 47 -15.00 6.15 1.40
C SER A 47 -14.51 6.89 2.65
N ILE A 48 -15.13 6.64 3.82
CA ILE A 48 -14.69 7.20 5.11
C ILE A 48 -13.26 6.75 5.43
N ALA A 49 -12.96 5.46 5.24
CA ALA A 49 -11.62 4.93 5.46
C ALA A 49 -10.57 5.62 4.58
N LEU A 50 -10.84 5.81 3.29
CA LEU A 50 -9.92 6.54 2.41
C LEU A 50 -9.68 7.98 2.87
N HIS A 51 -10.69 8.66 3.41
CA HIS A 51 -10.51 10.00 3.98
C HIS A 51 -9.61 10.00 5.22
N ILE A 52 -9.72 8.98 6.08
CA ILE A 52 -8.82 8.80 7.24
C ILE A 52 -7.39 8.54 6.75
N VAL A 53 -7.22 7.59 5.84
CA VAL A 53 -5.95 7.19 5.22
C VAL A 53 -5.26 8.36 4.51
N ASN A 54 -6.04 9.24 3.89
CA ASN A 54 -5.55 10.49 3.29
C ASN A 54 -5.02 11.44 4.37
N ALA A 55 -5.81 11.68 5.42
CA ALA A 55 -5.49 12.62 6.50
C ALA A 55 -4.27 12.17 7.33
N GLU A 56 -4.11 10.87 7.57
CA GLU A 56 -2.99 10.32 8.32
C GLU A 56 -1.62 10.56 7.66
N TYR A 57 -1.59 10.69 6.33
CA TYR A 57 -0.35 10.74 5.56
C TYR A 57 -0.17 12.06 4.78
N ASP A 58 -0.99 13.08 5.07
CA ASP A 58 -0.92 14.41 4.46
C ASP A 58 -0.72 14.34 2.94
N SER A 59 -1.67 13.69 2.27
CA SER A 59 -1.63 13.37 0.84
C SER A 59 -2.87 13.87 0.12
N SER A 60 -2.84 14.00 -1.21
CA SER A 60 -4.08 14.31 -1.92
C SER A 60 -4.97 13.06 -2.00
N MET A 61 -6.28 13.27 -2.16
CA MET A 61 -7.20 12.15 -2.36
C MET A 61 -6.85 11.37 -3.64
N GLY A 62 -6.42 12.08 -4.69
CA GLY A 62 -5.97 11.46 -5.93
C GLY A 62 -4.78 10.54 -5.72
N ASP A 63 -3.81 10.95 -4.89
CA ASP A 63 -2.64 10.14 -4.57
C ASP A 63 -3.02 8.92 -3.73
N THR A 64 -3.87 9.11 -2.71
CA THR A 64 -4.36 8.02 -1.87
C THR A 64 -5.07 6.96 -2.69
N MET A 65 -5.95 7.36 -3.61
CA MET A 65 -6.64 6.44 -4.51
C MET A 65 -5.68 5.76 -5.48
N SER A 66 -4.71 6.50 -6.05
CA SER A 66 -3.70 5.94 -6.95
C SER A 66 -2.85 4.87 -6.25
N ILE A 67 -2.38 5.15 -5.04
CA ILE A 67 -1.61 4.20 -4.25
C ILE A 67 -2.43 2.95 -3.95
N THR A 68 -3.65 3.12 -3.46
CA THR A 68 -4.56 2.03 -3.11
C THR A 68 -4.87 1.15 -4.32
N LYS A 69 -5.06 1.77 -5.48
CA LYS A 69 -5.34 1.08 -6.74
C LYS A 69 -4.16 0.23 -7.24
N HIS A 70 -2.92 0.70 -7.05
CA HIS A 70 -1.73 0.08 -7.63
C HIS A 70 -0.97 -0.87 -6.68
N MET A 71 -1.42 -0.93 -5.42
CA MET A 71 -0.82 -1.80 -4.42
C MET A 71 -1.03 -3.30 -4.71
N PRO A 72 -2.19 -3.77 -5.19
CA PRO A 72 -2.39 -5.18 -5.54
C PRO A 72 -1.39 -5.70 -6.59
N GLU A 73 -1.03 -4.88 -7.57
CA GLU A 73 -0.05 -5.24 -8.61
C GLU A 73 1.34 -5.44 -8.02
N VAL A 74 1.73 -4.64 -7.03
CA VAL A 74 3.01 -4.83 -6.33
C VAL A 74 3.00 -6.13 -5.54
N PHE A 75 1.92 -6.42 -4.82
CA PHE A 75 1.78 -7.70 -4.13
C PHE A 75 1.83 -8.88 -5.11
N GLN A 76 1.17 -8.77 -6.26
CA GLN A 76 1.17 -9.80 -7.29
C GLN A 76 2.57 -10.11 -7.80
N LEU A 77 3.41 -9.08 -8.04
CA LEU A 77 4.82 -9.28 -8.42
C LEU A 77 5.59 -10.09 -7.37
N VAL A 78 5.35 -9.86 -6.08
CA VAL A 78 5.99 -10.63 -5.00
C VAL A 78 5.45 -12.06 -4.95
N LYS A 79 4.13 -12.25 -5.09
CA LYS A 79 3.51 -13.59 -5.10
C LYS A 79 4.05 -14.45 -6.24
N GLU A 80 4.20 -13.87 -7.43
CA GLU A 80 4.70 -14.56 -8.62
C GLU A 80 6.17 -14.95 -8.48
N ASP A 81 7.01 -14.05 -7.95
CA ASP A 81 8.45 -14.29 -7.81
C ASP A 81 8.77 -15.35 -6.75
N PHE A 82 7.97 -15.44 -5.67
CA PHE A 82 8.26 -16.31 -4.53
C PHE A 82 7.27 -17.46 -4.34
N HIS A 83 6.24 -17.56 -5.17
CA HIS A 83 5.18 -18.57 -5.08
C HIS A 83 4.53 -18.64 -3.68
N VAL A 84 4.24 -17.48 -3.12
CA VAL A 84 3.64 -17.34 -1.79
C VAL A 84 2.28 -16.64 -1.87
N GLU A 85 1.38 -16.99 -0.96
CA GLU A 85 0.23 -16.15 -0.62
C GLU A 85 0.57 -15.19 0.52
N PHE A 86 -0.30 -14.25 0.88
CA PHE A 86 -0.10 -13.42 2.08
C PHE A 86 -1.28 -13.56 3.04
N GLU A 87 -0.98 -13.51 4.34
CA GLU A 87 -2.00 -13.36 5.37
C GLU A 87 -2.21 -11.87 5.61
N GLU A 88 -3.34 -11.34 5.14
CA GLU A 88 -3.64 -9.90 5.16
C GLU A 88 -3.79 -9.33 6.58
N GLU A 89 -3.98 -10.20 7.58
CA GLU A 89 -4.06 -9.83 9.00
C GLU A 89 -2.70 -9.90 9.72
N SER A 90 -1.63 -10.34 9.04
CA SER A 90 -0.30 -10.45 9.63
C SER A 90 0.38 -9.09 9.81
N LEU A 91 1.23 -8.99 10.82
CA LEU A 91 2.01 -7.79 11.10
C LEU A 91 3.01 -7.49 9.96
N GLU A 92 3.55 -8.51 9.33
CA GLU A 92 4.46 -8.41 8.19
C GLU A 92 3.76 -7.81 6.97
N TYR A 93 2.50 -8.21 6.71
CA TYR A 93 1.68 -7.61 5.66
C TYR A 93 1.38 -6.14 5.95
N GLU A 94 0.91 -5.80 7.15
CA GLU A 94 0.61 -4.41 7.55
C GLU A 94 1.84 -3.50 7.43
N ARG A 95 3.01 -3.99 7.87
CA ARG A 95 4.28 -3.28 7.72
C ARG A 95 4.62 -3.07 6.25
N PHE A 96 4.49 -4.11 5.41
CA PHE A 96 4.79 -4.00 3.99
C PHE A 96 3.89 -2.97 3.30
N VAL A 97 2.57 -2.99 3.57
CA VAL A 97 1.61 -1.97 3.09
C VAL A 97 2.09 -0.57 3.48
N THR A 98 2.42 -0.37 4.76
CA THR A 98 2.87 0.94 5.27
C THR A 98 4.15 1.42 4.56
N HIS A 99 5.16 0.57 4.44
CA HIS A 99 6.44 0.93 3.83
C HIS A 99 6.31 1.19 2.33
N LEU A 100 5.51 0.37 1.62
CA LEU A 100 5.24 0.55 0.22
C LEU A 100 4.45 1.84 -0.06
N LYS A 101 3.44 2.13 0.76
CA LYS A 101 2.70 3.41 0.68
C LYS A 101 3.63 4.60 0.83
N LEU A 102 4.48 4.60 1.86
CA LEU A 102 5.43 5.69 2.10
C LEU A 102 6.45 5.83 0.95
N LEU A 103 6.91 4.72 0.38
CA LEU A 103 7.75 4.72 -0.81
C LEU A 103 7.04 5.38 -1.99
N MET A 104 5.81 4.94 -2.30
CA MET A 104 5.02 5.51 -3.40
C MET A 104 4.77 7.01 -3.22
N GLN A 105 4.49 7.45 -1.99
CA GLN A 105 4.35 8.88 -1.69
C GLN A 105 5.64 9.66 -1.93
N ARG A 106 6.81 9.16 -1.49
CA ARG A 106 8.10 9.81 -1.74
C ARG A 106 8.43 9.87 -3.22
N ILE A 107 8.11 8.83 -3.98
CA ILE A 107 8.25 8.84 -5.44
C ILE A 107 7.39 9.96 -6.02
N MET A 108 6.09 9.98 -5.74
CA MET A 108 5.16 10.98 -6.26
C MET A 108 5.54 12.43 -5.88
N LYS A 109 6.03 12.65 -4.65
CA LYS A 109 6.45 13.97 -4.17
C LYS A 109 7.85 14.40 -4.63
N ARG A 110 8.60 13.53 -5.34
CA ARG A 110 10.02 13.77 -5.71
C ARG A 110 10.95 13.95 -4.50
N GLU A 111 10.59 13.34 -3.38
CA GLU A 111 11.30 13.43 -2.10
C GLU A 111 12.13 12.16 -1.80
N GLN A 112 12.61 11.49 -2.85
CA GLN A 112 13.51 10.36 -2.70
C GLN A 112 14.91 10.88 -2.34
N PHE A 113 15.51 10.36 -1.28
CA PHE A 113 16.88 10.71 -0.88
C PHE A 113 17.82 9.51 -1.13
N ASP A 114 19.07 9.81 -1.44
CA ASP A 114 20.17 8.84 -1.48
C ASP A 114 21.14 9.34 -0.40
N VAL A 115 20.88 8.94 0.84
CA VAL A 115 21.66 9.37 2.02
C VAL A 115 22.66 8.28 2.40
N LEU A 116 22.41 7.04 2.01
CA LEU A 116 23.27 5.90 2.28
C LEU A 116 24.38 5.77 1.23
N ASP A 117 25.56 5.33 1.68
CA ASP A 117 26.70 5.09 0.79
C ASP A 117 26.36 4.06 -0.30
N LEU A 118 26.97 4.20 -1.49
CA LEU A 118 26.84 3.25 -2.61
C LEU A 118 27.08 1.78 -2.19
N ASN A 119 27.86 1.55 -1.13
CA ASN A 119 28.10 0.23 -0.56
C ASN A 119 26.84 -0.44 0.00
N PHE A 120 25.84 0.32 0.45
CA PHE A 120 24.62 -0.24 1.03
C PHE A 120 23.85 -1.09 0.03
N SER A 121 23.61 -0.57 -1.17
CA SER A 121 22.88 -1.30 -2.22
C SER A 121 23.61 -2.58 -2.61
N GLN A 122 24.93 -2.52 -2.74
CA GLN A 122 25.76 -3.68 -3.08
C GLN A 122 25.70 -4.76 -1.98
N VAL A 123 25.71 -4.37 -0.71
CA VAL A 123 25.60 -5.30 0.42
C VAL A 123 24.24 -5.99 0.41
N ILE A 124 23.15 -5.24 0.23
CA ILE A 124 21.79 -5.82 0.21
C ILE A 124 21.61 -6.76 -0.98
N GLU A 125 22.07 -6.38 -2.18
CA GLU A 125 22.03 -7.22 -3.38
C GLU A 125 22.80 -8.53 -3.18
N ASN A 126 23.98 -8.47 -2.57
CA ASN A 126 24.78 -9.67 -2.31
C ASN A 126 24.17 -10.59 -1.24
N MET A 127 23.50 -10.02 -0.24
CA MET A 127 22.89 -10.81 0.84
C MET A 127 21.55 -11.44 0.43
N TYR A 128 20.75 -10.71 -0.35
CA TYR A 128 19.36 -11.06 -0.68
C TYR A 128 19.11 -10.91 -2.20
N PRO A 129 19.82 -11.66 -3.06
CA PRO A 129 19.81 -11.44 -4.50
C PRO A 129 18.44 -11.66 -5.14
N GLU A 130 17.66 -12.62 -4.65
CA GLU A 130 16.31 -12.92 -5.17
C GLU A 130 15.33 -11.80 -4.79
N GLU A 131 15.32 -11.40 -3.52
CA GLU A 131 14.49 -10.30 -3.03
C GLU A 131 14.88 -8.96 -3.66
N TYR A 132 16.17 -8.75 -3.92
CA TYR A 132 16.66 -7.57 -4.62
C TYR A 132 16.18 -7.54 -6.07
N SER A 133 16.22 -8.68 -6.77
CA SER A 133 15.69 -8.81 -8.13
C SER A 133 14.18 -8.51 -8.19
N CYS A 134 13.40 -9.07 -7.26
CA CYS A 134 11.98 -8.77 -7.13
C CYS A 134 11.75 -7.26 -6.87
N SER A 135 12.51 -6.68 -5.93
CA SER A 135 12.43 -5.25 -5.60
C SER A 135 12.77 -4.36 -6.80
N ARG A 136 13.70 -4.76 -7.66
CA ARG A 136 14.01 -4.07 -8.92
C ARG A 136 12.86 -4.14 -9.93
N LYS A 137 12.12 -5.26 -10.00
CA LYS A 137 10.90 -5.36 -10.83
C LYS A 137 9.83 -4.42 -10.33
N ILE A 138 9.59 -4.39 -9.01
CA ILE A 138 8.65 -3.46 -8.37
C ILE A 138 9.07 -2.01 -8.64
N GLY A 139 10.35 -1.68 -8.44
CA GLY A 139 10.88 -0.35 -8.73
C GLY A 139 10.70 0.06 -10.19
N SER A 140 10.87 -0.88 -11.13
CA SER A 140 10.64 -0.64 -12.56
C SER A 140 9.16 -0.39 -12.87
N TYR A 141 8.26 -1.10 -12.20
CA TYR A 141 6.82 -0.87 -12.30
C TYR A 141 6.45 0.53 -11.78
N LEU A 142 6.88 0.87 -10.57
CA LEU A 142 6.61 2.18 -9.95
C LEU A 142 7.24 3.32 -10.74
N SER A 143 8.43 3.10 -11.33
CA SER A 143 9.08 4.12 -12.16
C SER A 143 8.28 4.46 -13.40
N LYS A 144 7.66 3.45 -14.03
CA LYS A 144 6.78 3.66 -15.18
C LYS A 144 5.47 4.32 -14.78
N LEU A 145 4.91 3.92 -13.64
CA LEU A 145 3.65 4.45 -13.13
C LEU A 145 3.73 5.95 -12.81
N TYR A 146 4.83 6.39 -12.21
CA TYR A 146 5.01 7.77 -11.73
C TYR A 146 5.96 8.61 -12.59
N GLU A 147 6.43 8.07 -13.72
CA GLU A 147 7.39 8.73 -14.61
C GLU A 147 8.63 9.26 -13.88
N GLN A 148 9.11 8.49 -12.90
CA GLN A 148 10.20 8.88 -12.03
C GLN A 148 11.04 7.70 -11.60
N GLU A 149 12.36 7.82 -11.75
CA GLU A 149 13.29 6.77 -11.33
C GLU A 149 13.19 6.50 -9.82
N VAL A 150 13.09 5.23 -9.46
CA VAL A 150 13.22 4.76 -8.08
C VAL A 150 14.69 4.58 -7.73
N LYS A 151 15.17 5.30 -6.72
CA LYS A 151 16.58 5.30 -6.31
C LYS A 151 17.04 3.95 -5.75
N GLY A 152 18.34 3.68 -5.86
CA GLY A 152 18.96 2.43 -5.39
C GLY A 152 18.76 2.16 -3.89
N GLU A 153 18.83 3.20 -3.06
CA GLU A 153 18.52 3.10 -1.63
C GLU A 153 17.08 2.62 -1.37
N GLU A 154 16.10 3.15 -2.10
CA GLU A 154 14.69 2.75 -2.00
C GLU A 154 14.48 1.28 -2.42
N ILE A 155 15.15 0.83 -3.49
CA ILE A 155 15.16 -0.59 -3.88
C ILE A 155 15.72 -1.47 -2.76
N SER A 156 16.80 -1.02 -2.13
CA SER A 156 17.49 -1.77 -1.08
C SER A 156 16.65 -1.84 0.20
N MET A 157 15.96 -0.77 0.57
CA MET A 157 14.99 -0.79 1.67
C MET A 157 13.79 -1.68 1.35
N LEU A 158 13.24 -1.57 0.14
CA LEU A 158 12.15 -2.45 -0.31
C LEU A 158 12.56 -3.92 -0.25
N THR A 159 13.80 -4.25 -0.59
CA THR A 159 14.36 -5.61 -0.52
C THR A 159 14.25 -6.20 0.89
N ILE A 160 14.53 -5.39 1.91
CA ILE A 160 14.41 -5.82 3.32
C ILE A 160 12.93 -6.09 3.66
N HIS A 161 12.02 -5.26 3.17
CA HIS A 161 10.58 -5.43 3.40
C HIS A 161 10.01 -6.65 2.66
N VAL A 162 10.41 -6.88 1.41
CA VAL A 162 10.07 -8.09 0.65
C VAL A 162 10.57 -9.33 1.39
N ARG A 163 11.83 -9.34 1.84
CA ARG A 163 12.39 -10.45 2.61
C ARG A 163 11.59 -10.75 3.87
N ARG A 164 11.21 -9.73 4.64
CA ARG A 164 10.40 -9.91 5.85
C ARG A 164 9.02 -10.47 5.52
N LEU A 165 8.39 -9.95 4.47
CA LEU A 165 7.08 -10.40 4.01
C LEU A 165 7.07 -11.89 3.64
N ILE A 166 8.09 -12.37 2.92
CA ILE A 166 8.18 -13.79 2.53
C ILE A 166 8.62 -14.72 3.68
N LEU A 167 9.38 -14.21 4.66
CA LEU A 167 9.83 -15.00 5.82
C LEU A 167 8.76 -15.16 6.89
N GLY A 168 7.78 -14.24 6.98
CA GLY A 168 6.63 -14.35 7.90
C GLY A 168 5.76 -15.60 7.68
N LYS A 169 6.08 -16.43 6.69
CA LYS A 169 5.44 -17.72 6.39
C LYS A 169 6.25 -18.96 6.79
N LYS A 170 7.46 -18.80 7.32
CA LYS A 170 8.29 -19.94 7.77
C LYS A 170 8.08 -20.21 9.26
N GLU A 171 6.86 -20.59 9.65
CA GLU A 171 6.59 -21.33 10.90
C GLU A 171 5.59 -22.45 10.64
#